data_AF-A0A7W9UHW8-F1
#
_entry.id   AF-A0A7W9UHW8-F1
#
_cell.length_a   1.000
_cell.length_b   1.000
_cell.length_c   1.000
_cell.angle_alpha   90.00
_cell.angle_beta   90.00
_cell.angle_gamma   90.00
#
_symmetry.space_group_name_H-M   'P 1'
#
loop_
_entity.id
_entity.type
_entity.pdbx_description
1 polymer ?
#
loop_
_entity_poly.entity_id
_entity_poly.type
_entity_poly.pdbx_seq_one_letter_code
_entity_poly.pdbx_strand_id
1 'polypeptide(L)'
;MATRPAPIHYPKDVSIRDLTHWMLDQHHEWDSEPLFFGFAADPSGEMSITGGPLENKDTATSEMNPVHFRAARMKHTGSPLWGFGLVFEGYCEEFTPEETASGEMRRIILEGRLPDRPTAEEMVNAVIYDARGNEWVALTYRYLPERGISDLFTPAADFTKPPLGMAGYLWSAALLLDPANRLRVLEMVADDEDE
;
A
#
# COMPACT_ATOMS: atom_id res chain seq x y z
N MET A 1 -2.99 -9.68 -33.43
CA MET A 1 -2.65 -8.29 -33.02
C MET A 1 -2.87 -8.21 -31.52
N ALA A 2 -1.82 -8.00 -30.73
CA ALA A 2 -2.02 -7.69 -29.31
C ALA A 2 -2.62 -6.27 -29.22
N THR A 3 -3.83 -6.15 -28.70
CA THR A 3 -4.45 -4.87 -28.39
C THR A 3 -3.57 -4.14 -27.37
N ARG A 4 -3.21 -2.87 -27.66
CA ARG A 4 -2.52 -2.03 -26.68
C ARG A 4 -3.38 -1.96 -25.40
N PRO A 5 -2.77 -2.02 -24.20
CA PRO A 5 -3.49 -1.77 -22.96
C PRO A 5 -4.21 -0.43 -23.03
N ALA A 6 -5.41 -0.34 -22.45
CA ALA A 6 -6.08 0.94 -22.25
C ALA A 6 -5.17 1.86 -21.40
N PRO A 7 -5.14 3.18 -21.68
CA PRO A 7 -4.34 4.09 -20.88
C PRO A 7 -4.82 4.13 -19.43
N ILE A 8 -3.88 4.24 -18.50
CA ILE A 8 -4.17 4.49 -17.09
C ILE A 8 -4.45 5.98 -16.93
N HIS A 9 -5.57 6.31 -16.30
CA HIS A 9 -5.92 7.68 -15.93
C HIS A 9 -5.71 7.88 -14.43
N TYR A 10 -5.01 8.96 -14.07
CA TYR A 10 -4.69 9.28 -12.69
C TYR A 10 -5.59 10.42 -12.22
N PRO A 11 -6.25 10.29 -11.06
CA PRO A 11 -6.99 11.38 -10.45
C PRO A 11 -6.03 12.48 -9.94
N LYS A 12 -6.58 13.61 -9.51
CA LYS A 12 -5.80 14.69 -8.88
C LYS A 12 -5.37 14.28 -7.48
N ASP A 13 -4.22 14.78 -7.03
CA ASP A 13 -3.66 14.46 -5.71
C ASP A 13 -4.63 14.72 -4.55
N VAL A 14 -5.42 15.81 -4.62
CA VAL A 14 -6.45 16.11 -3.61
C VAL A 14 -7.50 15.00 -3.52
N SER A 15 -7.90 14.40 -4.65
CA SER A 15 -8.86 13.30 -4.68
C SER A 15 -8.27 12.01 -4.13
N ILE A 16 -6.96 11.78 -4.30
CA ILE A 16 -6.27 10.61 -3.71
C ILE A 16 -6.17 10.77 -2.19
N ARG A 17 -5.87 11.97 -1.70
CA ARG A 17 -5.87 12.25 -0.25
C ARG A 17 -7.27 12.11 0.36
N ASP A 18 -8.30 12.65 -0.28
CA ASP A 18 -9.68 12.49 0.21
C ASP A 18 -10.08 10.99 0.21
N LEU A 19 -9.54 10.22 -0.74
CA LEU A 19 -9.75 8.77 -0.83
C LEU A 19 -9.03 7.98 0.27
N THR A 20 -7.82 8.37 0.70
CA THR A 20 -7.16 7.73 1.85
C THR A 20 -7.92 7.98 3.16
N HIS A 21 -8.53 9.15 3.31
CA HIS A 21 -9.41 9.44 4.46
C HIS A 21 -10.68 8.59 4.41
N TRP A 22 -11.34 8.53 3.25
CA TRP A 22 -12.52 7.68 3.06
C TRP A 22 -12.21 6.19 3.33
N MET A 23 -11.01 5.73 2.96
CA MET A 23 -10.55 4.37 3.26
C MET A 23 -10.43 4.13 4.76
N LEU A 24 -9.87 5.07 5.53
CA LEU A 24 -9.87 4.99 7.00
C LEU A 24 -11.29 4.90 7.56
N ASP A 25 -12.24 5.66 7.01
CA ASP A 25 -13.64 5.60 7.45
C ASP A 25 -14.32 4.24 7.18
N GLN A 26 -13.77 3.43 6.26
CA GLN A 26 -14.26 2.05 6.04
C GLN A 26 -13.80 1.08 7.14
N HIS A 27 -12.79 1.45 7.94
CA HIS A 27 -12.30 0.69 9.06
C HIS A 27 -13.08 1.07 10.33
N HIS A 28 -14.25 0.45 10.49
CA HIS A 28 -15.24 0.88 11.48
C HIS A 28 -14.89 0.58 12.94
N GLU A 29 -14.07 -0.44 13.21
CA GLU A 29 -13.75 -0.91 14.56
C GLU A 29 -12.29 -1.36 14.64
N TRP A 30 -11.67 -1.21 15.81
CA TRP A 30 -10.35 -1.79 16.06
C TRP A 30 -10.42 -3.33 16.01
N ASP A 31 -9.29 -3.96 15.73
CA ASP A 31 -9.12 -5.40 15.56
C ASP A 31 -9.92 -5.97 14.35
N SER A 32 -10.23 -5.11 13.36
CA SER A 32 -10.91 -5.50 12.12
C SER A 32 -9.96 -6.14 11.11
N GLU A 33 -10.52 -6.99 10.24
CA GLU A 33 -9.76 -7.56 9.13
C GLU A 33 -9.29 -6.46 8.14
N PRO A 34 -8.07 -6.56 7.59
CA PRO A 34 -7.59 -5.61 6.59
C PRO A 34 -8.51 -5.54 5.37
N LEU A 35 -8.66 -4.35 4.79
CA LEU A 35 -9.45 -4.11 3.58
C LEU A 35 -8.54 -3.79 2.41
N PHE A 36 -8.75 -4.45 1.27
CA PHE A 36 -8.02 -4.23 0.03
C PHE A 36 -8.90 -3.54 -1.01
N PHE A 37 -8.32 -2.58 -1.73
CA PHE A 37 -8.99 -1.75 -2.71
C PHE A 37 -8.22 -1.72 -4.04
N GLY A 38 -8.94 -1.68 -5.15
CA GLY A 38 -8.41 -1.34 -6.47
C GLY A 38 -9.11 -0.11 -7.01
N PHE A 39 -8.31 0.75 -7.66
CA PHE A 39 -8.79 2.05 -8.12
C PHE A 39 -8.60 2.19 -9.62
N ALA A 40 -9.67 2.59 -10.31
CA ALA A 40 -9.64 3.04 -11.68
C ALA A 40 -10.14 4.48 -11.76
N ALA A 41 -9.81 5.17 -12.84
CA ALA A 41 -10.41 6.44 -13.19
C ALA A 41 -10.66 6.47 -14.69
N ASP A 42 -11.67 7.23 -15.10
CA ASP A 42 -11.94 7.49 -16.51
C ASP A 42 -11.18 8.74 -17.00
N PRO A 43 -11.25 9.10 -18.30
CA PRO A 43 -10.63 10.31 -18.82
C PRO A 43 -11.16 11.62 -18.22
N SER A 44 -12.35 11.62 -17.62
CA SER A 44 -12.93 12.79 -16.94
C SER A 44 -12.40 12.96 -15.51
N GLY A 45 -11.75 11.92 -14.98
CA GLY A 45 -11.26 11.84 -13.60
C GLY A 45 -12.30 11.26 -12.63
N GLU A 46 -13.42 10.72 -13.12
CA GLU A 46 -14.38 10.00 -12.29
C GLU A 46 -13.74 8.70 -11.80
N MET A 47 -13.75 8.50 -10.47
CA MET A 47 -13.11 7.35 -9.84
C MET A 47 -14.07 6.19 -9.72
N SER A 48 -13.57 4.99 -10.01
CA SER A 48 -14.24 3.72 -9.73
C SER A 48 -13.41 2.95 -8.72
N ILE A 49 -14.05 2.55 -7.62
CA ILE A 49 -13.40 1.88 -6.49
C ILE A 49 -14.00 0.47 -6.36
N THR A 50 -13.15 -0.54 -6.27
CA THR A 50 -13.55 -1.90 -5.91
C THR A 50 -12.85 -2.29 -4.62
N GLY A 51 -13.59 -2.64 -3.57
CA GLY A 51 -13.01 -2.94 -2.26
C GLY A 51 -13.61 -4.19 -1.60
N GLY A 52 -12.91 -4.73 -0.61
CA GLY A 52 -13.39 -5.79 0.26
C GLY A 52 -12.28 -6.34 1.17
N PRO A 53 -12.57 -7.35 2.01
CA PRO A 53 -11.59 -7.95 2.90
C PRO A 53 -10.32 -8.39 2.16
N LEU A 54 -9.13 -8.21 2.72
CA LEU A 54 -7.90 -8.71 2.09
C LEU A 54 -7.98 -10.23 1.97
N GLU A 55 -8.35 -10.89 3.07
CA GLU A 55 -8.49 -12.33 3.15
C GLU A 55 -9.94 -12.79 2.95
N ASN A 56 -10.11 -13.95 2.33
CA ASN A 56 -11.37 -14.66 2.21
C ASN A 56 -11.09 -16.16 1.98
N LYS A 57 -12.15 -16.94 1.75
CA LYS A 57 -12.03 -18.38 1.48
C LYS A 57 -11.14 -18.70 0.27
N ASP A 58 -11.13 -17.85 -0.75
CA ASP A 58 -10.33 -18.08 -1.96
C ASP A 58 -8.84 -17.82 -1.67
N THR A 59 -8.50 -16.72 -0.98
CA THR A 59 -7.10 -16.43 -0.61
C THR A 59 -6.55 -17.46 0.36
N ALA A 60 -7.37 -17.96 1.30
CA ALA A 60 -6.97 -18.98 2.28
C ALA A 60 -6.55 -20.32 1.63
N THR A 61 -7.01 -20.59 0.41
CA THR A 61 -6.63 -21.80 -0.35
C THR A 61 -5.53 -21.56 -1.38
N SER A 62 -5.06 -20.32 -1.51
CA SER A 62 -4.02 -19.95 -2.46
C SER A 62 -2.64 -20.07 -1.83
N GLU A 63 -1.65 -20.51 -2.62
CA GLU A 63 -0.23 -20.43 -2.26
C GLU A 63 0.35 -19.01 -2.49
N MET A 64 -0.42 -18.11 -3.09
CA MET A 64 -0.02 -16.72 -3.36
C MET A 64 -0.29 -15.83 -2.15
N ASN A 65 0.56 -14.82 -1.92
CA ASN A 65 0.29 -13.77 -0.96
C ASN A 65 -1.10 -13.13 -1.20
N PRO A 66 -1.94 -12.91 -0.17
CA PRO A 66 -3.30 -12.38 -0.33
C PRO A 66 -3.38 -11.07 -1.13
N VAL A 67 -2.40 -10.18 -0.97
CA VAL A 67 -2.33 -8.90 -1.70
C VAL A 67 -2.17 -9.14 -3.19
N HIS A 68 -1.20 -9.98 -3.58
CA HIS A 68 -0.97 -10.32 -4.98
C HIS A 68 -2.15 -11.08 -5.58
N PHE A 69 -2.79 -11.97 -4.83
CA PHE A 69 -3.98 -12.68 -5.28
C PHE A 69 -5.13 -11.73 -5.58
N ARG A 70 -5.44 -10.80 -4.66
CA ARG A 70 -6.47 -9.78 -4.85
C ARG A 70 -6.16 -8.86 -6.02
N ALA A 71 -4.92 -8.38 -6.12
CA ALA A 71 -4.47 -7.53 -7.22
C ALA A 71 -4.62 -8.23 -8.59
N ALA A 72 -4.19 -9.49 -8.69
CA ALA A 72 -4.32 -10.28 -9.92
C ALA A 72 -5.79 -10.43 -10.34
N ARG A 73 -6.69 -10.74 -9.39
CA ARG A 73 -8.14 -10.83 -9.67
C ARG A 73 -8.72 -9.52 -10.17
N MET A 74 -8.37 -8.40 -9.54
CA MET A 74 -8.87 -7.08 -9.95
C MET A 74 -8.34 -6.69 -11.34
N LYS A 75 -7.08 -7.00 -11.65
CA LYS A 75 -6.49 -6.78 -12.97
C LYS A 75 -7.22 -7.56 -14.07
N HIS A 76 -7.71 -8.76 -13.77
CA HIS A 76 -8.49 -9.58 -14.71
C HIS A 76 -9.89 -9.03 -15.03
N THR A 77 -10.38 -8.01 -14.31
CA THR A 77 -11.66 -7.35 -14.64
C THR A 77 -11.60 -6.53 -15.94
N GLY A 78 -10.39 -6.23 -16.44
CA GLY A 78 -10.18 -5.44 -17.65
C GLY A 78 -10.20 -3.93 -17.45
N SER A 79 -10.44 -3.45 -16.22
CA SER A 79 -10.39 -2.03 -15.88
C SER A 79 -8.96 -1.49 -15.90
N PRO A 80 -8.68 -0.29 -16.45
CA PRO A 80 -7.36 0.34 -16.39
C PRO A 80 -7.12 0.92 -14.98
N LEU A 81 -6.73 0.04 -14.06
CA LEU A 81 -6.44 0.43 -12.69
C LEU A 81 -5.22 1.35 -12.64
N TRP A 82 -5.29 2.41 -11.83
CA TRP A 82 -4.18 3.32 -11.57
C TRP A 82 -3.46 3.00 -10.26
N GLY A 83 -4.08 2.28 -9.34
CA GLY A 83 -3.47 1.96 -8.06
C GLY A 83 -4.21 0.91 -7.25
N PHE A 84 -3.60 0.51 -6.15
CA PHE A 84 -4.17 -0.35 -5.14
C PHE A 84 -4.06 0.29 -3.77
N GLY A 85 -5.02 0.00 -2.91
CA GLY A 85 -5.09 0.50 -1.55
C GLY A 85 -5.22 -0.63 -0.54
N LEU A 86 -4.71 -0.41 0.66
CA LEU A 86 -4.86 -1.32 1.79
C LEU A 86 -5.17 -0.50 3.04
N VAL A 87 -6.15 -0.96 3.82
CA VAL A 87 -6.41 -0.47 5.17
C VAL A 87 -6.11 -1.58 6.14
N PHE A 88 -5.25 -1.32 7.12
CA PHE A 88 -4.81 -2.33 8.08
C PHE A 88 -4.31 -1.68 9.37
N GLU A 89 -4.39 -2.44 10.46
CA GLU A 89 -3.80 -2.07 11.73
C GLU A 89 -2.33 -2.47 11.80
N GLY A 90 -1.55 -1.68 12.52
CA GLY A 90 -0.14 -1.94 12.74
C GLY A 90 0.45 -1.02 13.79
N TYR A 91 1.76 -0.86 13.74
CA TYR A 91 2.51 -0.02 14.67
C TYR A 91 3.32 1.00 13.89
N CYS A 92 3.32 2.25 14.33
CA CYS A 92 4.29 3.27 13.89
C CYS A 92 5.18 3.69 15.05
N GLU A 93 6.34 4.20 14.68
CA GLU A 93 7.21 4.94 15.57
C GLU A 93 7.86 6.06 14.75
N GLU A 94 8.07 7.22 15.38
CA GLU A 94 8.83 8.31 14.76
C GLU A 94 10.32 8.02 14.98
N PHE A 95 11.10 7.99 13.90
CA PHE A 95 12.52 7.64 13.95
C PHE A 95 13.41 8.86 13.76
N THR A 96 14.57 8.87 14.41
CA THR A 96 15.64 9.82 14.05
C THR A 96 16.36 9.36 12.76
N PRO A 97 17.06 10.28 12.06
CA PRO A 97 17.88 9.91 10.91
C PRO A 97 18.94 8.85 11.24
N GLU A 98 19.51 8.89 12.45
CA GLU A 98 20.52 7.92 12.90
C GLU A 98 19.94 6.52 13.09
N GLU A 99 18.73 6.41 13.66
CA GLU A 99 18.04 5.13 13.82
C GLU A 99 17.72 4.50 12.46
N THR A 100 17.27 5.34 11.51
CA THR A 100 17.02 4.92 10.13
C THR A 100 18.29 4.40 9.45
N ALA A 101 19.43 5.05 9.66
CA ALA A 101 20.71 4.67 9.05
C ALA A 101 21.33 3.38 9.60
N SER A 102 20.99 2.99 10.84
CA SER A 102 21.62 1.85 11.54
C SER A 102 21.19 0.47 11.01
N GLY A 103 20.09 0.37 10.26
CA GLY A 103 19.49 -0.90 9.82
C GLY A 103 18.83 -1.71 10.95
N GLU A 104 19.03 -1.34 12.22
CA GLU A 104 18.43 -2.01 13.37
C GLU A 104 16.91 -1.99 13.32
N MET A 105 16.32 -0.87 12.89
CA MET A 105 14.87 -0.74 12.76
C MET A 105 14.28 -1.68 11.70
N ARG A 106 14.94 -1.81 10.55
CA ARG A 106 14.54 -2.78 9.51
C ARG A 106 14.52 -4.20 10.07
N ARG A 107 15.56 -4.58 10.83
CA ARG A 107 15.61 -5.89 11.50
C ARG A 107 14.47 -6.07 12.50
N ILE A 108 14.20 -5.07 13.37
CA ILE A 108 13.10 -5.14 14.35
C ILE A 108 11.74 -5.34 13.66
N ILE A 109 11.50 -4.64 12.55
CA ILE A 109 10.26 -4.79 11.77
C ILE A 109 10.17 -6.19 11.17
N LEU A 110 11.25 -6.69 10.55
CA LEU A 110 11.31 -8.02 9.95
C LEU A 110 11.16 -9.15 10.98
N GLU A 111 11.68 -8.97 12.19
CA GLU A 111 11.51 -9.89 13.33
C GLU A 111 10.12 -9.79 13.98
N GLY A 112 9.28 -8.82 13.58
CA GLY A 112 7.95 -8.61 14.16
C GLY A 112 7.98 -8.04 15.59
N ARG A 113 9.06 -7.36 15.96
CA ARG A 113 9.32 -6.88 17.34
C ARG A 113 9.06 -5.40 17.55
N LEU A 114 8.49 -4.72 16.55
CA LEU A 114 8.09 -3.32 16.68
C LEU A 114 7.16 -3.06 17.88
N PRO A 115 6.18 -3.94 18.22
CA PRO A 115 5.31 -3.74 19.38
C PRO A 115 6.03 -3.76 20.74
N ASP A 116 7.23 -4.34 20.81
CA ASP A 116 8.01 -4.42 22.05
C ASP A 116 8.69 -3.07 22.38
N ARG A 117 8.67 -2.11 21.44
CA ARG A 117 9.35 -0.84 21.61
C ARG A 117 8.50 0.14 22.43
N PRO A 118 9.12 0.89 23.36
CA PRO A 118 8.39 1.78 24.28
C PRO A 118 7.71 2.98 23.58
N THR A 119 8.15 3.29 22.37
CA THR A 119 7.71 4.42 21.54
C THR A 119 6.89 3.98 20.33
N ALA A 120 6.58 2.68 20.23
CA ALA A 120 5.68 2.17 19.20
C ALA A 120 4.23 2.44 19.57
N GLU A 121 3.49 3.03 18.63
CA GLU A 121 2.09 3.39 18.77
C GLU A 121 1.24 2.53 17.85
N GLU A 122 0.13 1.99 18.39
CA GLU A 122 -0.88 1.29 17.59
C GLU A 122 -1.62 2.27 16.69
N MET A 123 -1.74 1.92 15.42
CA MET A 123 -2.34 2.77 14.39
C MET A 123 -3.15 1.97 13.37
N VAL A 124 -4.11 2.65 12.73
CA VAL A 124 -4.72 2.18 11.48
C VAL A 124 -4.12 2.99 10.35
N ASN A 125 -3.69 2.31 9.29
CA ASN A 125 -3.15 2.93 8.08
C ASN A 125 -4.07 2.67 6.91
N ALA A 126 -4.40 3.70 6.15
CA ALA A 126 -4.86 3.62 4.78
C ALA A 126 -3.70 4.00 3.86
N VAL A 127 -3.19 3.03 3.11
CA VAL A 127 -2.07 3.23 2.16
C VAL A 127 -2.57 3.02 0.75
N ILE A 128 -2.21 3.92 -0.17
CA ILE A 128 -2.40 3.77 -1.61
C ILE A 128 -1.02 3.79 -2.27
N TYR A 129 -0.75 2.79 -3.12
CA TYR A 129 0.32 2.88 -4.12
C TYR A 129 -0.29 2.97 -5.51
N ASP A 130 0.24 3.87 -6.33
CA ASP A 130 -0.14 3.97 -7.74
C ASP A 130 0.83 3.24 -8.67
N ALA A 131 0.46 3.10 -9.94
CA ALA A 131 1.28 2.47 -10.96
C ALA A 131 2.55 3.25 -11.30
N ARG A 132 2.73 4.47 -10.79
CA ARG A 132 3.98 5.23 -10.90
C ARG A 132 4.94 4.91 -9.74
N GLY A 133 4.46 4.24 -8.70
CA GLY A 133 5.20 3.88 -7.50
C GLY A 133 5.13 4.93 -6.40
N ASN A 134 4.24 5.92 -6.51
CA ASN A 134 4.03 6.90 -5.46
C ASN A 134 3.18 6.30 -4.34
N GLU A 135 3.38 6.79 -3.13
CA GLU A 135 2.65 6.39 -1.92
C GLU A 135 1.84 7.55 -1.36
N TRP A 136 0.60 7.27 -0.96
CA TRP A 136 -0.21 8.15 -0.13
C TRP A 136 -0.65 7.38 1.10
N VAL A 137 -0.46 7.97 2.28
CA VAL A 137 -0.88 7.40 3.55
C VAL A 137 -1.77 8.40 4.29
N ALA A 138 -2.86 7.90 4.84
CA ALA A 138 -3.55 8.52 5.95
C ALA A 138 -3.51 7.54 7.12
N LEU A 139 -3.18 8.00 8.33
CA LEU A 139 -3.16 7.16 9.52
C LEU A 139 -3.81 7.83 10.73
N THR A 140 -4.33 7.02 11.64
CA THR A 140 -4.84 7.45 12.95
C THR A 140 -4.33 6.53 14.05
N TYR A 141 -4.29 7.03 15.28
CA TYR A 141 -3.69 6.36 16.43
C TYR A 141 -4.76 5.80 17.36
N ARG A 142 -4.55 4.59 17.88
CA ARG A 142 -5.49 3.93 18.81
C ARG A 142 -5.63 4.68 20.12
N TYR A 143 -4.49 5.09 20.68
CA TYR A 143 -4.42 5.65 22.03
C TYR A 143 -4.14 7.16 22.06
N LEU A 144 -4.01 7.80 20.89
CA LEU A 144 -3.75 9.23 20.73
C LEU A 144 -4.74 9.90 19.74
N PRO A 145 -6.06 9.75 19.94
CA PRO A 145 -7.07 10.23 18.98
C PRO A 145 -7.04 11.75 18.78
N GLU A 146 -6.53 12.52 19.74
CA GLU A 146 -6.38 13.97 19.65
C GLU A 146 -5.37 14.43 18.60
N ARG A 147 -4.48 13.55 18.13
CA ARG A 147 -3.57 13.83 17.01
C ARG A 147 -4.30 13.94 15.67
N GLY A 148 -5.53 13.41 15.58
CA GLY A 148 -6.30 13.38 14.34
C GLY A 148 -5.70 12.46 13.29
N ILE A 149 -5.91 12.78 12.02
CA ILE A 149 -5.36 12.04 10.88
C ILE A 149 -4.03 12.68 10.47
N SER A 150 -2.99 11.86 10.36
CA SER A 150 -1.71 12.24 9.76
C SER A 150 -1.67 11.82 8.30
N ASP A 151 -1.33 12.76 7.42
CA ASP A 151 -1.14 12.52 5.98
C ASP A 151 0.35 12.44 5.62
N LEU A 152 0.73 11.44 4.83
CA LEU A 152 2.07 11.32 4.24
C LEU A 152 1.94 11.10 2.73
N PHE A 153 2.86 11.73 1.98
CA PHE A 153 3.06 11.44 0.57
C PHE A 153 4.55 11.15 0.33
N THR A 154 4.83 10.00 -0.28
CA THR A 154 6.19 9.61 -0.65
C THR A 154 6.24 9.44 -2.17
N PRO A 155 6.98 10.30 -2.91
CA PRO A 155 7.09 10.15 -4.35
C PRO A 155 7.92 8.92 -4.71
N ALA A 156 7.65 8.33 -5.89
CA ALA A 156 8.29 7.11 -6.34
C ALA A 156 9.83 7.18 -6.42
N ALA A 157 10.40 8.38 -6.54
CA ALA A 157 11.85 8.60 -6.62
C ALA A 157 12.56 8.45 -5.26
N ASP A 158 11.82 8.55 -4.16
CA ASP A 158 12.38 8.48 -2.81
C ASP A 158 12.44 7.04 -2.28
N PHE A 159 11.80 6.09 -2.99
CA PHE A 159 11.92 4.66 -2.71
C PHE A 159 13.25 4.11 -3.25
N THR A 160 14.23 3.98 -2.37
CA THR A 160 15.52 3.32 -2.66
C THR A 160 15.46 1.80 -2.44
N LYS A 161 14.49 1.31 -1.68
CA LYS A 161 14.22 -0.11 -1.41
C LYS A 161 12.72 -0.40 -1.41
N PRO A 162 12.29 -1.65 -1.64
CA PRO A 162 10.90 -2.04 -1.44
C PRO A 162 10.44 -1.75 0.00
N PRO A 163 9.19 -1.27 0.20
CA PRO A 163 8.60 -1.18 1.52
C PRO A 163 8.57 -2.56 2.21
N LEU A 164 8.63 -2.57 3.53
CA LEU A 164 8.60 -3.80 4.31
C LEU A 164 7.17 -4.32 4.51
N GLY A 165 7.04 -5.63 4.75
CA GLY A 165 5.78 -6.26 5.12
C GLY A 165 4.69 -6.15 4.05
N MET A 166 3.43 -5.97 4.48
CA MET A 166 2.27 -5.90 3.58
C MET A 166 2.36 -4.75 2.57
N ALA A 167 2.96 -3.62 2.95
CA ALA A 167 3.15 -2.47 2.07
C ALA A 167 4.04 -2.82 0.86
N GLY A 168 5.05 -3.68 1.02
CA GLY A 168 5.90 -4.14 -0.08
C GLY A 168 5.15 -4.97 -1.12
N TYR A 169 4.25 -5.85 -0.67
CA TYR A 169 3.38 -6.61 -1.58
C TYR A 169 2.41 -5.69 -2.32
N LEU A 170 1.88 -4.66 -1.65
CA LEU A 170 0.98 -3.67 -2.27
C LEU A 170 1.71 -2.81 -3.31
N TRP A 171 2.89 -2.32 -2.95
CA TRP A 171 3.76 -1.52 -3.81
C TRP A 171 4.14 -2.28 -5.10
N SER A 172 4.61 -3.53 -4.96
CA SER A 172 4.96 -4.36 -6.11
C SER A 172 3.75 -4.68 -6.98
N ALA A 173 2.58 -4.94 -6.38
CA ALA A 173 1.34 -5.13 -7.13
C ALA A 173 0.94 -3.89 -7.95
N ALA A 174 1.04 -2.71 -7.35
CA ALA A 174 0.70 -1.44 -7.97
C ALA A 174 1.65 -1.11 -9.14
N LEU A 175 2.97 -1.23 -8.94
CA LEU A 175 3.94 -1.02 -10.03
C LEU A 175 3.66 -1.92 -11.24
N LEU A 176 3.28 -3.18 -11.01
CA LEU A 176 2.98 -4.14 -12.06
C LEU A 176 1.66 -3.89 -12.81
N LEU A 177 0.90 -2.83 -12.46
CA LEU A 177 -0.19 -2.32 -13.29
C LEU A 177 0.33 -1.75 -14.60
N ASP A 178 1.46 -1.03 -14.57
CA ASP A 178 2.15 -0.58 -15.77
C ASP A 178 3.23 -1.61 -16.19
N PRO A 179 3.09 -2.25 -17.37
CA PRO A 179 4.09 -3.20 -17.86
C PRO A 179 5.50 -2.64 -17.98
N ALA A 180 5.67 -1.32 -18.10
CA ALA A 180 6.99 -0.68 -18.18
C ALA A 180 7.80 -0.83 -16.89
N ASN A 181 7.15 -1.03 -15.73
CA ASN A 181 7.84 -1.12 -14.44
C ASN A 181 8.40 -2.50 -14.13
N ARG A 182 8.15 -3.52 -14.96
CA ARG A 182 8.56 -4.90 -14.66
C ARG A 182 10.05 -5.04 -14.38
N LEU A 183 10.90 -4.41 -15.21
CA LEU A 183 12.35 -4.46 -15.02
C LEU A 183 12.76 -3.77 -13.70
N ARG A 184 12.21 -2.57 -13.44
CA ARG A 184 12.46 -1.83 -12.20
C ARG A 184 12.14 -2.67 -10.95
N VAL A 185 11.00 -3.37 -10.94
CA VAL A 185 10.61 -4.23 -9.81
C VAL A 185 11.61 -5.37 -9.63
N LEU A 186 12.03 -6.03 -10.72
CA LEU A 186 12.98 -7.14 -10.65
C LEU A 186 14.36 -6.69 -10.18
N GLU A 187 14.84 -5.54 -10.63
CA GLU A 187 16.11 -4.94 -10.20
C GLU A 187 16.08 -4.59 -8.71
N MET A 188 15.05 -3.87 -8.25
CA MET A 188 14.93 -3.48 -6.83
C MET A 188 14.78 -4.67 -5.88
N VAL A 189 14.17 -5.78 -6.31
CA VAL A 189 14.05 -6.99 -5.48
C VAL A 189 15.38 -7.74 -5.44
N ALA A 190 16.09 -7.86 -6.57
CA ALA A 190 17.39 -8.52 -6.60
C ALA A 190 18.43 -7.80 -5.71
N ASP A 191 18.47 -6.46 -5.78
CA ASP A 191 19.40 -5.65 -4.97
C ASP A 191 19.09 -5.75 -3.45
N ASP A 192 17.86 -6.08 -3.05
CA ASP A 192 17.45 -6.22 -1.65
C ASP A 192 17.75 -7.61 -1.06
N GLU A 193 17.93 -8.65 -1.90
CA GLU A 193 18.29 -10.01 -1.46
C GLU A 193 19.81 -10.18 -1.21
N ASP A 194 20.63 -9.29 -1.77
CA ASP A 194 22.10 -9.35 -1.69
C ASP A 194 22.69 -8.62 -0.45
N GLU A 195 21.87 -8.02 0.42
CA GLU A 195 22.25 -7.31 1.66
C GLU A 195 21.74 -7.99 2.95
#